data_AF-A0A4Y2F8A3-F1
#
_entry.id   AF-A0A4Y2F8A3-F1
#
_cell.length_a   1.000
_cell.length_b   1.000
_cell.length_c   1.000
_cell.angle_alpha   90.00
_cell.angle_beta   90.00
_cell.angle_gamma   90.00
#
_symmetry.space_group_name_H-M   'P 1'
#
loop_
_entity.id
_entity.type
_entity.pdbx_description
1 polymer ?
#
loop_
_entity_poly.entity_id
_entity_poly.type
_entity_poly.pdbx_seq_one_letter_code
_entity_poly.pdbx_strand_id
1 'polypeptide(L)'
;MSSILHGVGAKVPKAFKDLYNLWFDVEENKAQYLKTLEKEGINLTNVSDILHGAGANAVKAFKDLYDLWFDEQGNKKKHLKHFVKKKGFTVHNLSGILSRSGANAKDAFEKLHGVCFNDKGERTKFLDDFYNADFEPSHLSCMLCGAGVHASSILKRFHSVCFNDEGEKTELLDGFCNAGFRPGDLCNILSGAADSLEEFYDSCFIGETKKCLSHFLNEKANFTLSNL
;
A
#
# COMPACT_ATOMS: atom_id res chain seq x y z
N MET A 1 -5.48 5.02 -18.54
CA MET A 1 -5.77 6.48 -18.69
C MET A 1 -5.13 7.19 -17.51
N SER A 2 -4.29 8.21 -17.75
CA SER A 2 -3.62 8.93 -16.67
C SER A 2 -4.63 9.75 -15.86
N SER A 3 -4.77 9.41 -14.58
CA SER A 3 -5.73 10.03 -13.66
C SER A 3 -5.07 11.11 -12.77
N ILE A 4 -3.80 11.42 -13.04
CA ILE A 4 -3.00 12.42 -12.33
C ILE A 4 -3.65 13.82 -12.44
N LEU A 5 -4.19 14.16 -13.61
CA LEU A 5 -4.81 15.47 -13.88
C LEU A 5 -6.28 15.57 -13.43
N HIS A 6 -6.80 14.55 -12.73
CA HIS A 6 -8.16 14.60 -12.19
C HIS A 6 -8.33 15.82 -11.26
N GLY A 7 -9.46 16.51 -11.36
CA GLY A 7 -9.77 17.68 -10.53
C GLY A 7 -9.04 18.99 -10.90
N VAL A 8 -8.33 19.07 -12.03
CA VAL A 8 -7.54 20.28 -12.39
C VAL A 8 -8.38 21.48 -12.86
N GLY A 9 -9.62 21.26 -13.30
CA GLY A 9 -10.55 22.32 -13.70
C GLY A 9 -10.06 23.17 -14.89
N ALA A 10 -10.29 24.49 -14.86
CA ALA A 10 -9.93 25.39 -15.96
C ALA A 10 -8.43 25.43 -16.32
N LYS A 11 -7.56 24.84 -15.48
CA LYS A 11 -6.11 24.75 -15.70
C LYS A 11 -5.67 23.52 -16.52
N VAL A 12 -6.60 22.68 -17.01
CA VAL A 12 -6.29 21.46 -17.81
C VAL A 12 -5.23 21.73 -18.88
N PRO A 13 -5.38 22.71 -19.80
CA PRO A 13 -4.47 22.81 -20.95
C PRO A 13 -3.02 23.08 -20.53
N LYS A 14 -2.84 23.92 -19.51
CA LYS A 14 -1.52 24.22 -18.96
C LYS A 14 -0.93 23.01 -18.24
N ALA A 15 -1.69 22.39 -17.33
CA ALA A 15 -1.19 21.25 -16.56
C ALA A 15 -0.86 20.04 -17.45
N PHE A 16 -1.65 19.80 -18.50
CA PHE A 16 -1.36 18.79 -19.52
C PHE A 16 -0.05 19.08 -20.24
N LYS A 17 0.13 20.32 -20.73
CA LYS A 17 1.36 20.72 -21.44
C LYS A 17 2.59 20.64 -20.53
N ASP A 18 2.48 21.08 -19.28
CA ASP A 18 3.58 21.04 -18.33
C ASP A 18 3.98 19.59 -17.98
N LEU A 19 3.02 18.68 -17.83
CA LEU A 19 3.29 17.26 -17.59
C LEU A 19 3.86 16.57 -18.84
N TYR A 20 3.37 16.91 -20.03
CA TYR A 20 3.93 16.42 -21.29
C TYR A 20 5.39 16.82 -21.43
N ASN A 21 5.70 18.10 -21.24
CA ASN A 21 7.08 18.62 -21.32
C ASN A 21 8.01 18.08 -20.22
N LEU A 22 7.45 17.52 -19.14
CA LEU A 22 8.23 16.81 -18.12
C LEU A 22 8.65 15.41 -18.59
N TRP A 23 7.75 14.73 -19.31
CA TRP A 23 7.89 13.34 -19.72
C TRP A 23 8.55 13.16 -21.07
N PHE A 24 8.49 14.18 -21.93
CA PHE A 24 9.03 14.16 -23.28
C PHE A 24 9.92 15.38 -23.50
N ASP A 25 11.03 15.17 -24.19
CA ASP A 25 11.91 16.26 -24.62
C ASP A 25 11.38 16.95 -25.89
N VAL A 26 12.11 17.95 -26.38
CA VAL A 26 11.72 18.76 -27.55
C VAL A 26 11.69 17.96 -28.86
N GLU A 27 12.31 16.78 -28.89
CA GLU A 27 12.30 15.85 -30.02
C GLU A 27 11.24 14.75 -29.85
N GLU A 28 10.34 14.90 -28.86
CA GLU A 28 9.28 13.94 -28.51
C GLU A 28 9.80 12.58 -28.01
N ASN A 29 11.08 12.51 -27.63
CA ASN A 29 11.64 11.33 -27.01
C ASN A 29 11.34 11.32 -25.51
N LYS A 30 11.26 10.13 -24.91
CA LYS A 30 11.10 9.99 -23.45
C LYS A 30 12.22 10.72 -22.72
N ALA A 31 11.85 11.62 -21.83
CA ALA A 31 12.78 12.28 -20.93
C ALA A 31 13.39 11.27 -19.94
N GLN A 32 14.45 11.70 -19.23
CA GLN A 32 15.19 10.86 -18.28
C GLN A 32 14.29 10.22 -17.21
N TYR A 33 13.24 10.92 -16.78
CA TYR A 33 12.29 10.39 -15.80
C TYR A 33 11.64 9.08 -16.26
N LEU A 34 11.03 9.08 -17.45
CA LEU A 34 10.36 7.89 -17.98
C LEU A 34 11.36 6.79 -18.33
N LYS A 35 12.52 7.14 -18.89
CA LYS A 35 13.62 6.18 -19.16
C LYS A 35 14.07 5.46 -17.89
N THR A 36 14.18 6.18 -16.78
CA THR A 36 14.57 5.60 -15.48
C THR A 36 13.49 4.67 -14.94
N LEU A 37 12.21 5.08 -14.97
CA LEU A 37 11.10 4.21 -14.54
C LEU A 37 11.10 2.91 -15.34
N GLU A 38 11.27 2.97 -16.66
CA GLU A 38 11.31 1.80 -17.54
C GLU A 38 12.51 0.89 -17.26
N LYS A 39 13.70 1.45 -17.13
CA LYS A 39 14.92 0.71 -16.77
C LYS A 39 14.75 -0.05 -15.45
N GLU A 40 14.07 0.56 -14.49
CA GLU A 40 13.87 0.01 -13.15
C GLU A 40 12.61 -0.86 -13.04
N GLY A 41 11.92 -1.10 -14.17
CA GLY A 41 10.72 -1.95 -14.24
C GLY A 41 9.49 -1.35 -13.57
N ILE A 42 9.45 -0.03 -13.36
CA ILE A 42 8.34 0.68 -12.75
C ILE A 42 7.38 1.14 -13.84
N ASN A 43 6.16 0.62 -13.80
CA ASN A 43 5.11 1.03 -14.72
C ASN A 43 4.62 2.45 -14.40
N LEU A 44 4.55 3.31 -15.41
CA LEU A 44 4.00 4.67 -15.27
C LEU A 44 2.54 4.67 -14.76
N THR A 45 1.76 3.62 -15.04
CA THR A 45 0.41 3.45 -14.49
C THR A 45 0.42 3.38 -12.97
N ASN A 46 1.36 2.64 -12.37
CA ASN A 46 1.50 2.57 -10.91
C ASN A 46 1.80 3.97 -10.32
N VAL A 47 2.72 4.70 -10.95
CA VAL A 47 3.02 6.10 -10.54
C VAL A 47 1.79 6.99 -10.72
N SER A 48 1.03 6.80 -11.79
CA SER A 48 -0.19 7.56 -12.07
C SER A 48 -1.30 7.29 -11.05
N ASP A 49 -1.42 6.05 -10.57
CA ASP A 49 -2.39 5.66 -9.55
C ASP A 49 -2.04 6.27 -8.19
N ILE A 50 -0.76 6.27 -7.80
CA ILE A 50 -0.29 6.97 -6.60
C ILE A 50 -0.60 8.47 -6.70
N LEU A 51 -0.33 9.08 -7.84
CA LEU A 51 -0.50 10.52 -8.10
C LEU A 51 -1.92 10.89 -8.56
N HIS A 52 -2.89 9.97 -8.48
CA HIS A 52 -4.26 10.24 -8.85
C HIS A 52 -4.79 11.47 -8.11
N GLY A 53 -5.41 12.41 -8.84
CA GLY A 53 -5.96 13.63 -8.27
C GLY A 53 -4.93 14.69 -7.86
N ALA A 54 -3.65 14.57 -8.26
CA ALA A 54 -2.67 15.64 -8.04
C ALA A 54 -3.06 16.95 -8.77
N GLY A 55 -3.82 16.86 -9.86
CA GLY A 55 -4.45 17.97 -10.56
C GLY A 55 -3.43 19.03 -11.01
N ALA A 56 -3.63 20.27 -10.58
CA ALA A 56 -2.72 21.38 -10.92
C ALA A 56 -1.29 21.21 -10.37
N ASN A 57 -1.10 20.32 -9.38
CA ASN A 57 0.20 20.03 -8.77
C ASN A 57 0.90 18.81 -9.39
N ALA A 58 0.36 18.22 -10.47
CA ALA A 58 0.86 17.00 -11.10
C ALA A 58 2.38 16.97 -11.32
N VAL A 59 2.94 18.03 -11.92
CA VAL A 59 4.38 18.13 -12.22
C VAL A 59 5.21 18.14 -10.95
N LYS A 60 4.80 18.92 -9.95
CA LYS A 60 5.51 18.99 -8.67
C LYS A 60 5.44 17.65 -7.94
N ALA A 61 4.25 17.05 -7.84
CA ALA A 61 4.05 15.78 -7.17
C ALA A 61 4.83 14.63 -7.83
N PHE A 62 4.88 14.61 -9.16
CA PHE A 62 5.69 13.64 -9.91
C PHE A 62 7.18 13.80 -9.59
N LYS A 63 7.72 15.03 -9.66
CA LYS A 63 9.12 15.30 -9.34
C LYS A 63 9.46 14.94 -7.89
N ASP A 64 8.63 15.37 -6.94
CA ASP A 64 8.82 15.09 -5.52
C ASP A 64 8.88 13.58 -5.22
N LEU A 65 7.99 12.78 -5.84
CA LEU A 65 8.00 11.33 -5.70
C LEU A 65 9.20 10.69 -6.42
N TYR A 66 9.54 11.17 -7.62
CA TYR A 66 10.70 10.70 -8.36
C TYR A 66 12.00 10.97 -7.59
N ASP A 67 12.21 12.18 -7.09
CA ASP A 67 13.39 12.59 -6.34
C ASP A 67 13.46 11.90 -4.96
N LEU A 68 12.34 11.40 -4.44
CA LEU A 68 12.34 10.52 -3.27
C LEU A 68 12.89 9.14 -3.62
N TRP A 69 12.53 8.61 -4.80
CA TRP A 69 12.89 7.27 -5.26
C TRP A 69 14.25 7.18 -5.93
N PHE A 70 14.72 8.23 -6.60
CA PHE A 70 15.90 8.23 -7.46
C PHE A 70 16.79 9.44 -7.22
N ASP A 71 18.10 9.27 -7.44
CA ASP A 71 19.04 10.39 -7.55
C ASP A 71 19.04 10.99 -8.96
N GLU A 72 19.84 12.04 -9.17
CA GLU A 72 19.96 12.73 -10.47
C GLU A 72 20.49 11.82 -11.59
N GLN A 73 21.18 10.73 -11.24
CA GLN A 73 21.68 9.74 -12.20
C GLN A 73 20.67 8.62 -12.46
N GLY A 74 19.51 8.63 -11.78
CA GLY A 74 18.47 7.62 -11.89
C GLY A 74 18.72 6.36 -11.06
N ASN A 75 19.63 6.39 -10.08
CA ASN A 75 19.82 5.25 -9.17
C ASN A 75 18.83 5.30 -8.02
N LYS A 76 18.30 4.13 -7.61
CA LYS A 76 17.38 4.05 -6.46
C LYS A 76 18.00 4.63 -5.18
N LYS A 77 17.29 5.53 -4.51
CA LYS A 77 17.62 6.09 -3.20
C LYS A 77 17.20 5.17 -2.05
N LYS A 78 17.69 5.51 -0.84
CA LYS A 78 17.53 4.69 0.38
C LYS A 78 16.08 4.29 0.66
N HIS A 79 15.13 5.23 0.60
CA HIS A 79 13.72 4.98 0.94
C HIS A 79 13.09 3.89 0.08
N LEU A 80 13.24 3.96 -1.25
CA LEU A 80 12.75 2.92 -2.14
C LEU A 80 13.52 1.61 -1.95
N LYS A 81 14.86 1.67 -1.85
CA LYS A 81 15.72 0.50 -1.60
C LYS A 81 15.34 -0.27 -0.33
N HIS A 82 14.88 0.42 0.71
CA HIS A 82 14.47 -0.22 1.96
C HIS A 82 13.25 -1.13 1.76
N PHE A 83 12.25 -0.67 1.00
CA PHE A 83 11.06 -1.45 0.69
C PHE A 83 11.35 -2.63 -0.26
N VAL A 84 12.11 -2.40 -1.34
CA VAL A 84 12.26 -3.37 -2.44
C VAL A 84 13.43 -4.35 -2.28
N LYS A 85 13.82 -4.67 -1.04
CA LYS A 85 14.80 -5.74 -0.75
C LYS A 85 14.25 -7.12 -1.11
N LYS A 86 15.10 -8.15 -1.14
CA LYS A 86 14.68 -9.54 -1.36
C LYS A 86 13.61 -9.94 -0.32
N LYS A 87 12.48 -10.52 -0.77
CA LYS A 87 11.28 -10.81 0.04
C LYS A 87 10.59 -9.59 0.69
N GLY A 88 10.91 -8.38 0.22
CA GLY A 88 10.24 -7.15 0.62
C GLY A 88 9.06 -6.80 -0.28
N PHE A 89 8.59 -5.56 -0.17
CA PHE A 89 7.51 -5.03 -0.99
C PHE A 89 7.96 -4.86 -2.45
N THR A 90 7.03 -5.01 -3.38
CA THR A 90 7.23 -4.59 -4.77
C THR A 90 6.74 -3.16 -4.97
N VAL A 91 7.14 -2.50 -6.06
CA VAL A 91 6.57 -1.17 -6.41
C VAL A 91 5.08 -1.27 -6.70
N HIS A 92 4.60 -2.40 -7.22
CA HIS A 92 3.17 -2.64 -7.39
C HIS A 92 2.44 -2.67 -6.04
N ASN A 93 3.03 -3.30 -5.02
CA ASN A 93 2.47 -3.27 -3.66
C ASN A 93 2.38 -1.83 -3.13
N LEU A 94 3.48 -1.07 -3.21
CA LEU A 94 3.50 0.32 -2.76
C LEU A 94 2.50 1.19 -3.52
N SER A 95 2.29 0.91 -4.81
CA SER A 95 1.29 1.58 -5.63
C SER A 95 -0.13 1.31 -5.18
N GLY A 96 -0.46 0.07 -4.83
CA GLY A 96 -1.76 -0.28 -4.27
C GLY A 96 -2.00 0.44 -2.95
N ILE A 97 -1.01 0.40 -2.05
CA ILE A 97 -1.07 1.05 -0.73
C ILE A 97 -1.25 2.57 -0.86
N LEU A 98 -0.43 3.22 -1.68
CA LEU A 98 -0.37 4.67 -1.81
C LEU A 98 -1.27 5.22 -2.92
N SER A 99 -2.15 4.40 -3.48
CA SER A 99 -3.08 4.83 -4.52
C SER A 99 -3.88 6.04 -4.05
N ARG A 100 -4.07 7.02 -4.94
CA ARG A 100 -4.80 8.28 -4.68
C ARG A 100 -4.18 9.19 -3.61
N SER A 101 -2.89 9.05 -3.33
CA SER A 101 -2.18 10.02 -2.49
C SER A 101 -2.05 11.40 -3.16
N GLY A 102 -2.11 11.45 -4.49
CA GLY A 102 -2.16 12.68 -5.28
C GLY A 102 -0.95 13.56 -5.02
N ALA A 103 -1.20 14.84 -4.72
CA ALA A 103 -0.14 15.81 -4.45
C ALA A 103 0.68 15.51 -3.17
N ASN A 104 0.17 14.67 -2.27
CA ASN A 104 0.81 14.33 -1.00
C ASN A 104 1.56 12.98 -1.04
N ALA A 105 1.79 12.42 -2.24
CA ALA A 105 2.40 11.10 -2.41
C ALA A 105 3.77 10.95 -1.74
N LYS A 106 4.63 11.98 -1.82
CA LYS A 106 5.94 11.99 -1.16
C LYS A 106 5.77 11.84 0.37
N ASP A 107 4.97 12.70 0.98
CA ASP A 107 4.75 12.70 2.44
C ASP A 107 4.11 11.38 2.91
N ALA A 108 3.16 10.83 2.13
CA ALA A 108 2.53 9.55 2.42
C ALA A 108 3.55 8.40 2.39
N PHE A 109 4.44 8.39 1.39
CA PHE A 109 5.52 7.42 1.29
C PHE A 109 6.50 7.54 2.46
N GLU A 110 6.93 8.75 2.82
CA GLU A 110 7.86 9.00 3.94
C GLU A 110 7.25 8.57 5.28
N LYS A 111 5.96 8.87 5.52
CA LYS A 111 5.25 8.41 6.72
C LYS A 111 5.14 6.89 6.78
N LEU A 112 4.80 6.24 5.67
CA LEU A 112 4.75 4.77 5.61
C LEU A 112 6.14 4.18 5.83
N HIS A 113 7.18 4.77 5.22
CA HIS A 113 8.57 4.38 5.42
C HIS A 113 8.95 4.44 6.91
N GLY A 114 8.67 5.53 7.60
CA GLY A 114 9.00 5.70 9.02
C GLY A 114 8.24 4.75 9.97
N VAL A 115 7.12 4.18 9.55
CA VAL A 115 6.46 3.09 10.29
C VAL A 115 7.17 1.76 10.06
N CYS A 116 7.61 1.48 8.84
CA CYS A 116 8.17 0.19 8.44
C CYS A 116 9.67 0.05 8.72
N PHE A 117 10.42 1.14 8.69
CA PHE A 117 11.88 1.13 8.76
C PHE A 117 12.44 2.35 9.51
N ASN A 118 13.63 2.20 10.06
CA ASN A 118 14.42 3.32 10.55
C ASN A 118 15.28 3.97 9.44
N ASP A 119 16.05 5.00 9.79
CA ASP A 119 16.90 5.74 8.85
C ASP A 119 17.99 4.91 8.17
N LYS A 120 18.43 3.81 8.81
CA LYS A 120 19.40 2.85 8.28
C LYS A 120 18.75 1.80 7.36
N GLY A 121 17.42 1.78 7.31
CA GLY A 121 16.67 0.78 6.53
C GLY A 121 16.56 -0.58 7.21
N GLU A 122 16.76 -0.62 8.52
CA GLU A 122 16.42 -1.76 9.38
C GLU A 122 14.91 -1.72 9.62
N ARG A 123 14.26 -2.89 9.63
CA ARG A 123 12.82 -2.97 9.91
C ARG A 123 12.58 -2.52 11.35
N THR A 124 11.46 -1.83 11.55
CA THR A 124 10.97 -1.54 12.89
C THR A 124 10.37 -2.81 13.48
N LYS A 125 10.29 -2.87 14.83
CA LYS A 125 9.56 -3.91 15.54
C LYS A 125 8.15 -4.09 14.95
N PHE A 126 7.51 -2.97 14.65
CA PHE A 126 6.19 -2.91 14.05
C PHE A 126 6.03 -3.78 12.78
N LEU A 127 6.98 -3.70 11.83
CA LEU A 127 6.93 -4.54 10.62
C LEU A 127 7.43 -5.97 10.90
N ASP A 128 8.37 -6.13 11.83
CA ASP A 128 8.84 -7.46 12.26
C ASP A 128 7.72 -8.28 12.90
N ASP A 129 6.85 -7.70 13.72
CA ASP A 129 5.73 -8.40 14.37
C ASP A 129 4.80 -9.04 13.32
N PHE A 130 4.45 -8.30 12.27
CA PHE A 130 3.70 -8.84 11.14
C PHE A 130 4.42 -10.02 10.48
N TYR A 131 5.71 -9.89 10.19
CA TYR A 131 6.45 -10.95 9.50
C TYR A 131 6.67 -12.17 10.39
N ASN A 132 6.86 -11.99 11.69
CA ASN A 132 6.94 -13.06 12.68
C ASN A 132 5.59 -13.80 12.82
N ALA A 133 4.48 -13.12 12.51
CA ALA A 133 3.14 -13.69 12.44
C ALA A 133 2.75 -14.16 11.03
N ASP A 134 3.73 -14.43 10.15
CA ASP A 134 3.54 -14.94 8.78
C ASP A 134 2.77 -14.02 7.82
N PHE A 135 2.68 -12.71 8.10
CA PHE A 135 2.23 -11.74 7.11
C PHE A 135 3.32 -11.50 6.07
N GLU A 136 2.94 -11.52 4.80
CA GLU A 136 3.80 -11.17 3.68
C GLU A 136 3.57 -9.71 3.26
N PRO A 137 4.53 -9.06 2.58
CA PRO A 137 4.33 -7.73 1.99
C PRO A 137 3.09 -7.61 1.11
N SER A 138 2.74 -8.67 0.37
CA SER A 138 1.53 -8.76 -0.46
C SER A 138 0.25 -8.73 0.38
N HIS A 139 0.22 -9.40 1.53
CA HIS A 139 -0.91 -9.40 2.45
C HIS A 139 -1.15 -7.98 3.00
N LEU A 140 -0.10 -7.33 3.49
CA LEU A 140 -0.18 -5.94 3.96
C LEU A 140 -0.58 -4.97 2.85
N SER A 141 -0.10 -5.21 1.62
CA SER A 141 -0.48 -4.43 0.45
C SER A 141 -1.95 -4.57 0.09
N CYS A 142 -2.51 -5.77 0.20
CA CYS A 142 -3.93 -6.02 -0.03
C CYS A 142 -4.77 -5.33 1.06
N MET A 143 -4.37 -5.50 2.32
CA MET A 143 -5.05 -4.90 3.47
C MET A 143 -5.11 -3.37 3.41
N LEU A 144 -4.04 -2.74 2.94
CA LEU A 144 -3.91 -1.29 2.83
C LEU A 144 -4.24 -0.75 1.43
N CYS A 145 -4.84 -1.58 0.55
CA CYS A 145 -5.14 -1.17 -0.81
C CYS A 145 -6.03 0.09 -0.83
N GLY A 146 -5.58 1.15 -1.49
CA GLY A 146 -6.31 2.42 -1.56
C GLY A 146 -6.22 3.31 -0.31
N ALA A 147 -5.41 2.95 0.68
CA ALA A 147 -5.25 3.75 1.90
C ALA A 147 -4.63 5.13 1.63
N GLY A 148 -3.79 5.25 0.60
CA GLY A 148 -3.23 6.52 0.15
C GLY A 148 -2.46 7.25 1.25
N VAL A 149 -2.86 8.50 1.51
CA VAL A 149 -2.27 9.33 2.58
C VAL A 149 -2.50 8.78 4.00
N HIS A 150 -3.44 7.86 4.18
CA HIS A 150 -3.77 7.24 5.46
C HIS A 150 -3.06 5.90 5.69
N ALA A 151 -2.25 5.41 4.74
CA ALA A 151 -1.58 4.12 4.82
C ALA A 151 -0.81 3.91 6.14
N SER A 152 -0.05 4.92 6.58
CA SER A 152 0.71 4.85 7.83
C SER A 152 -0.18 4.75 9.08
N SER A 153 -1.26 5.54 9.17
CA SER A 153 -2.16 5.52 10.32
C SER A 153 -3.04 4.27 10.36
N ILE A 154 -3.52 3.81 9.21
CA ILE A 154 -4.31 2.57 9.11
C ILE A 154 -3.44 1.37 9.47
N LEU A 155 -2.20 1.32 8.96
CA LEU A 155 -1.26 0.26 9.31
C LEU A 155 -1.00 0.25 10.83
N LYS A 156 -0.76 1.42 11.45
CA LYS A 156 -0.63 1.57 12.93
C LYS A 156 -1.82 1.01 13.70
N ARG A 157 -3.04 1.38 13.32
CA ARG A 157 -4.25 0.86 13.95
C ARG A 157 -4.38 -0.65 13.76
N PHE A 158 -4.11 -1.14 12.54
CA PHE A 158 -4.18 -2.56 12.25
C PHE A 158 -3.20 -3.38 13.11
N HIS A 159 -1.99 -2.88 13.34
CA HIS A 159 -1.05 -3.51 14.26
C HIS A 159 -1.55 -3.50 15.71
N SER A 160 -2.07 -2.39 16.23
CA SER A 160 -2.58 -2.36 17.61
C SER A 160 -3.77 -3.30 17.84
N VAL A 161 -4.52 -3.63 16.78
CA VAL A 161 -5.60 -4.61 16.84
C VAL A 161 -5.04 -6.04 16.82
N CYS A 162 -3.98 -6.28 16.05
CA CYS A 162 -3.36 -7.59 15.86
C CYS A 162 -2.34 -7.97 16.94
N PHE A 163 -1.67 -6.99 17.57
CA PHE A 163 -0.53 -7.19 18.47
C PHE A 163 -0.60 -6.29 19.70
N ASN A 164 -0.07 -6.78 20.82
CA ASN A 164 0.17 -5.98 22.02
C ASN A 164 1.50 -5.21 21.95
N ASP A 165 1.84 -4.47 23.02
CA ASP A 165 3.06 -3.67 23.09
C ASP A 165 4.34 -4.55 23.06
N GLU A 166 4.23 -5.80 23.50
CA GLU A 166 5.27 -6.82 23.43
C GLU A 166 5.47 -7.39 22.01
N GLY A 167 4.54 -7.16 21.09
CA GLY A 167 4.55 -7.70 19.73
C GLY A 167 3.96 -9.11 19.63
N GLU A 168 3.32 -9.58 20.70
CA GLU A 168 2.59 -10.84 20.74
C GLU A 168 1.19 -10.66 20.15
N LYS A 169 0.65 -11.71 19.55
CA LYS A 169 -0.69 -11.68 18.95
C LYS A 169 -1.74 -11.38 20.02
N THR A 170 -2.72 -10.56 19.68
CA THR A 170 -3.91 -10.36 20.51
C THR A 170 -4.84 -11.57 20.42
N GLU A 171 -5.78 -11.69 21.37
CA GLU A 171 -6.85 -12.70 21.32
C GLU A 171 -7.65 -12.64 20.01
N LEU A 172 -7.76 -11.45 19.41
CA LEU A 172 -8.42 -11.26 18.13
C LEU A 172 -7.71 -12.03 17.02
N LEU A 173 -6.41 -11.78 16.83
CA LEU A 173 -5.64 -12.42 15.77
C LEU A 173 -5.47 -13.91 16.05
N ASP A 174 -5.24 -14.31 17.31
CA ASP A 174 -5.18 -15.71 17.71
C ASP A 174 -6.51 -16.43 17.51
N GLY A 175 -7.64 -15.78 17.75
CA GLY A 175 -8.97 -16.34 17.50
C GLY A 175 -9.16 -16.71 16.04
N PHE A 176 -8.76 -15.84 15.10
CA PHE A 176 -8.76 -16.15 13.68
C PHE A 176 -7.79 -17.28 13.32
N CYS A 177 -6.55 -17.25 13.83
CA CYS A 177 -5.57 -18.31 13.58
C CYS A 177 -6.06 -19.67 14.11
N ASN A 178 -6.66 -19.71 15.29
CA ASN A 178 -7.25 -20.91 15.89
C ASN A 178 -8.46 -21.43 15.10
N ALA A 179 -9.20 -20.54 14.44
CA ALA A 179 -10.26 -20.89 13.51
C ALA A 179 -9.75 -21.33 12.12
N GLY A 180 -8.42 -21.35 11.92
CA GLY A 180 -7.76 -21.84 10.70
C GLY A 180 -7.45 -20.77 9.66
N PHE A 181 -7.73 -19.49 9.92
CA PHE A 181 -7.40 -18.42 9.00
C PHE A 181 -5.89 -18.19 8.96
N ARG A 182 -5.36 -18.08 7.75
CA ARG A 182 -4.00 -17.56 7.53
C ARG A 182 -4.07 -16.04 7.44
N PRO A 183 -2.97 -15.33 7.76
CA PRO A 183 -2.89 -13.88 7.57
C PRO A 183 -3.32 -13.41 6.17
N GLY A 184 -2.98 -14.18 5.13
CA GLY A 184 -3.38 -13.88 3.76
C GLY A 184 -4.89 -13.93 3.54
N ASP A 185 -5.60 -14.88 4.16
CA ASP A 185 -7.05 -15.02 4.04
C ASP A 185 -7.74 -13.79 4.65
N LEU A 186 -7.30 -13.36 5.84
CA LEU A 186 -7.80 -12.14 6.49
C LEU A 186 -7.55 -10.90 5.65
N CYS A 187 -6.35 -10.76 5.10
CA CYS A 187 -6.00 -9.64 4.23
C CYS A 187 -6.83 -9.60 2.95
N ASN A 188 -7.14 -10.76 2.37
CA ASN A 188 -7.98 -10.84 1.17
C ASN A 188 -9.44 -10.50 1.47
N ILE A 189 -9.99 -10.98 2.59
CA ILE A 189 -11.37 -10.67 2.99
C ILE A 189 -11.55 -9.17 3.25
N LEU A 190 -10.61 -8.56 3.97
CA LEU A 190 -10.70 -7.15 4.32
C LEU A 190 -10.30 -6.22 3.16
N SER A 191 -9.30 -6.57 2.36
CA SER A 191 -8.88 -5.91 1.10
C SER A 191 -9.15 -4.38 1.04
N GLY A 192 -8.41 -3.60 1.83
CA GLY A 192 -8.58 -2.14 1.92
C GLY A 192 -9.48 -1.66 3.06
N ALA A 193 -10.14 -2.58 3.78
CA ALA A 193 -10.98 -2.32 4.94
C ALA A 193 -10.32 -2.79 6.26
N ALA A 194 -9.04 -2.50 6.45
CA ALA A 194 -8.29 -2.90 7.67
C ALA A 194 -8.98 -2.48 8.98
N ASP A 195 -9.72 -1.39 8.94
CA ASP A 195 -10.43 -0.81 10.08
C ASP A 195 -11.65 -1.60 10.51
N SER A 196 -12.14 -2.49 9.65
CA SER A 196 -13.28 -3.37 9.92
C SER A 196 -12.86 -4.68 10.57
N LEU A 197 -11.58 -4.89 10.88
CA LEU A 197 -11.10 -6.16 11.45
C LEU A 197 -11.77 -6.49 12.79
N GLU A 198 -11.94 -5.52 13.68
CA GLU A 198 -12.61 -5.72 14.99
C GLU A 198 -14.09 -6.07 14.81
N GLU A 199 -14.81 -5.30 13.99
CA GLU A 199 -16.22 -5.57 13.67
C GLU A 199 -16.41 -6.94 13.01
N PHE A 200 -15.46 -7.33 12.15
CA PHE A 200 -15.45 -8.64 11.51
C PHE A 200 -15.19 -9.76 12.52
N TYR A 201 -14.28 -9.55 13.48
CA TYR A 201 -14.04 -10.49 14.58
C TYR A 201 -15.30 -10.67 15.42
N ASP A 202 -15.91 -9.57 15.87
CA ASP A 202 -17.12 -9.60 16.68
C ASP A 202 -18.23 -10.37 15.96
N SER A 203 -18.40 -10.10 14.66
CA SER A 203 -19.38 -10.80 13.83
C SER A 203 -19.11 -12.32 13.74
N CYS A 204 -17.85 -12.74 13.74
CA CYS A 204 -17.46 -14.14 13.60
C CYS A 204 -17.45 -14.92 14.93
N PHE A 205 -17.09 -14.28 16.04
CA PHE A 205 -16.75 -14.97 17.28
C PHE A 205 -17.60 -14.54 18.49
N ILE A 206 -18.27 -13.40 18.42
CA ILE A 206 -19.05 -12.82 19.53
C ILE A 206 -20.55 -12.76 19.16
N GLY A 207 -21.44 -12.92 20.14
CA GLY A 207 -22.88 -12.72 19.98
C GLY A 207 -23.63 -13.78 19.14
N GLU A 208 -24.82 -13.41 18.64
CA GLU A 208 -25.73 -14.31 17.91
C GLU A 208 -25.22 -14.70 16.50
N THR A 209 -24.31 -13.90 15.93
CA THR A 209 -23.69 -14.11 14.60
C THR A 209 -22.57 -15.14 14.60
N LYS A 210 -22.09 -15.62 15.77
CA LYS A 210 -21.10 -16.70 15.91
C LYS A 210 -21.42 -17.95 15.07
N LYS A 211 -22.70 -18.21 14.83
CA LYS A 211 -23.15 -19.34 13.99
C LYS A 211 -22.78 -19.17 12.52
N CYS A 212 -22.59 -17.95 12.03
CA CYS A 212 -22.36 -17.64 10.62
C CYS A 212 -21.06 -18.26 10.11
N LEU A 213 -19.92 -17.99 10.78
CA LEU A 213 -18.63 -18.59 10.40
C LEU A 213 -18.68 -20.13 10.50
N SER A 214 -19.26 -20.68 11.58
CA SER A 214 -19.39 -22.13 11.74
C SER A 214 -20.27 -22.78 10.65
N HIS A 215 -21.25 -22.06 10.11
CA HIS A 215 -22.09 -22.55 9.01
C HIS A 215 -21.34 -22.52 7.67
N PHE A 216 -20.56 -21.47 7.40
CA PHE A 216 -19.72 -21.41 6.21
C PHE A 216 -18.68 -22.53 6.18
N LEU A 217 -18.08 -22.82 7.34
CA LEU A 217 -17.05 -23.86 7.49
C LEU A 217 -17.62 -25.28 7.64
N ASN A 218 -18.95 -25.44 7.67
CA ASN A 218 -19.57 -26.77 7.78
C ASN A 218 -19.54 -27.50 6.43
N GLU A 219 -19.23 -28.80 6.46
CA GLU A 219 -19.09 -29.69 5.30
C GLU A 219 -20.30 -29.66 4.34
N LYS A 220 -21.49 -29.29 4.82
CA LYS A 220 -22.69 -29.16 3.95
C LYS A 220 -22.59 -28.05 2.91
N ALA A 221 -21.75 -27.04 3.13
CA ALA A 221 -21.66 -25.86 2.26
C ALA A 221 -20.46 -25.90 1.29
N ASN A 222 -19.53 -26.87 1.43
CA ASN A 222 -18.32 -27.03 0.61
C ASN A 222 -17.43 -25.77 0.48
N PHE A 223 -17.58 -24.76 1.34
CA PHE A 223 -16.67 -23.61 1.36
C PHE A 223 -15.40 -23.96 2.16
N THR A 224 -14.28 -23.41 1.70
CA THR A 224 -13.01 -23.42 2.43
C THR A 224 -12.61 -21.97 2.70
N LEU A 225 -11.78 -21.74 3.72
CA LEU A 225 -11.31 -20.39 4.05
C LEU A 225 -10.59 -19.70 2.89
N SER A 226 -9.92 -20.46 2.02
CA SER A 226 -9.26 -19.93 0.82
C SER A 226 -10.22 -19.52 -0.29
N ASN A 227 -11.50 -19.92 -0.20
CA ASN A 227 -12.53 -19.62 -1.20
C ASN A 227 -13.59 -18.63 -0.67
N LEU A 228 -13.41 -18.12 0.55
CA LEU A 228 -14.22 -17.06 1.14
C LEU A 228 -13.61 -15.69 0.77
#